data_AF-A0A9X4R832-F1
#
_entry.id   AF-A0A9X4R832-F1
#
_cell.length_a   1.000
_cell.length_b   1.000
_cell.length_c   1.000
_cell.angle_alpha   90.00
_cell.angle_beta   90.00
_cell.angle_gamma   90.00
#
_symmetry.space_group_name_H-M   'P 1'
#
loop_
_entity.id
_entity.type
_entity.pdbx_description
1 polymer ?
#
loop_
_entity_poly.entity_id
_entity_poly.type
_entity_poly.pdbx_seq_one_letter_code
_entity_poly.pdbx_strand_id
1 'polypeptide(L)'
;MPKPIKSLSNAPKSTLRWWGLQSAPAFDFAIDFLQRQGCDGPTTWKEGALVPFTMALGPTIKASVGLSAVSADNGYATFSCRAVIRSKTLHEVSEPSDPWMSGTKSALFEGFEPCIGYCLSHLKWCEREDSINPSWAMTLGHDTNKPNIHVWAADFERLFTPLLKSLATDSALEEAMARAVAKAKPAWVKSDSPYFVFLPQRLARLKSRDLPR
;
A
#
# COMPACT_ATOMS: atom_id res chain seq x y z
N MET A 1 18.54 -11.29 -15.49
CA MET A 1 18.00 -10.48 -14.37
C MET A 1 18.41 -11.13 -13.06
N PRO A 2 18.88 -10.40 -12.04
CA PRO A 2 19.20 -10.99 -10.74
C PRO A 2 17.95 -11.68 -10.16
N LYS A 3 18.14 -12.84 -9.52
CA LYS A 3 17.04 -13.58 -8.86
C LYS A 3 16.37 -12.66 -7.84
N PRO A 4 15.03 -12.63 -7.75
CA PRO A 4 14.34 -11.82 -6.75
C PRO A 4 14.79 -12.25 -5.35
N ILE A 5 15.29 -11.29 -4.57
CA ILE A 5 15.60 -11.50 -3.16
C ILE A 5 14.27 -11.75 -2.45
N LYS A 6 14.05 -12.99 -2.01
CA LYS A 6 12.81 -13.44 -1.35
C LYS A 6 12.89 -13.40 0.18
N SER A 7 14.02 -12.99 0.75
CA SER A 7 14.24 -12.99 2.19
C SER A 7 14.91 -11.71 2.66
N LEU A 8 14.47 -11.21 3.82
CA LEU A 8 15.07 -10.03 4.46
C LEU A 8 16.56 -10.25 4.78
N SER A 9 16.96 -11.48 5.12
CA SER A 9 18.35 -11.84 5.44
C SER A 9 19.33 -11.54 4.31
N ASN A 10 18.84 -11.49 3.07
CA ASN A 10 19.63 -11.20 1.87
C ASN A 10 19.40 -9.77 1.35
N ALA A 11 18.67 -8.93 2.08
CA ALA A 11 18.36 -7.56 1.67
C ALA A 11 19.58 -6.63 1.80
N PRO A 12 19.62 -5.50 1.08
CA PRO A 12 20.67 -4.50 1.22
C PRO A 12 20.82 -4.01 2.67
N LYS A 13 22.05 -3.61 3.04
CA LYS A 13 22.33 -3.05 4.39
C LYS A 13 21.41 -1.89 4.77
N SER A 14 21.02 -1.06 3.79
CA SER A 14 20.07 0.03 4.00
C SER A 14 18.70 -0.46 4.47
N THR A 15 18.20 -1.57 3.94
CA THR A 15 16.96 -2.22 4.38
C THR A 15 17.15 -2.85 5.76
N LEU A 16 18.21 -3.63 5.95
CA LEU A 16 18.48 -4.31 7.24
C LEU A 16 18.56 -3.32 8.42
N ARG A 17 19.06 -2.10 8.19
CA ARG A 17 19.07 -1.02 9.19
C ARG A 17 17.66 -0.66 9.70
N TRP A 18 16.65 -0.71 8.84
CA TRP A 18 15.28 -0.35 9.20
C TRP A 18 14.52 -1.50 9.86
N TRP A 19 14.76 -2.72 9.39
CA TRP A 19 13.95 -3.87 9.78
C TRP A 19 14.58 -4.72 10.89
N GLY A 20 15.91 -4.72 11.01
CA GLY A 20 16.65 -5.59 11.92
C GLY A 20 16.73 -7.04 11.41
N LEU A 21 17.86 -7.71 11.65
CA LEU A 21 18.05 -9.11 11.25
C LEU A 21 17.13 -10.06 12.03
N GLN A 22 16.80 -9.71 13.27
CA GLN A 22 15.93 -10.48 14.16
C GLN A 22 14.49 -10.55 13.61
N SER A 23 14.08 -9.57 12.80
CA SER A 23 12.77 -9.55 12.13
C SER A 23 12.69 -10.47 10.91
N ALA A 24 13.82 -11.03 10.42
CA ALA A 24 13.85 -11.72 9.13
C ALA A 24 12.85 -12.88 9.03
N PRO A 25 12.69 -13.77 10.04
CA PRO A 25 11.70 -14.84 9.96
C PRO A 25 10.25 -14.34 9.83
N ALA A 26 9.88 -13.28 10.56
CA ALA A 26 8.55 -12.68 10.49
C ALA A 26 8.33 -11.93 9.18
N PHE A 27 9.38 -11.27 8.68
CA PHE A 27 9.34 -10.57 7.40
C PHE A 27 9.18 -11.55 6.24
N ASP A 28 9.90 -12.66 6.26
CA ASP A 28 9.82 -13.70 5.24
C ASP A 28 8.43 -14.36 5.23
N PHE A 29 7.85 -14.58 6.41
CA PHE A 29 6.43 -14.97 6.52
C PHE A 29 5.50 -13.94 5.87
N ALA A 30 5.74 -12.63 6.07
CA ALA A 30 4.92 -11.58 5.47
C ALA A 30 5.03 -11.55 3.94
N ILE A 31 6.22 -11.76 3.38
CA ILE A 31 6.45 -11.90 1.94
C ILE A 31 5.63 -13.07 1.40
N ASP A 32 5.80 -14.26 2.00
CA ASP A 32 5.11 -15.48 1.57
C ASP A 32 3.59 -15.32 1.66
N PHE A 33 3.11 -14.71 2.74
CA PHE A 33 1.70 -14.42 2.92
C PHE A 33 1.17 -13.49 1.82
N LEU A 34 1.83 -12.36 1.54
CA LEU A 34 1.40 -11.43 0.49
C LEU A 34 1.39 -12.09 -0.89
N GLN A 35 2.38 -12.94 -1.19
CA GLN A 35 2.43 -13.69 -2.44
C GLN A 35 1.23 -14.64 -2.59
N ARG A 36 0.82 -15.32 -1.50
CA ARG A 36 -0.39 -16.15 -1.50
C ARG A 36 -1.67 -15.33 -1.68
N GLN A 37 -1.68 -14.07 -1.25
CA GLN A 37 -2.80 -13.14 -1.50
C GLN A 37 -2.80 -12.58 -2.94
N GLY A 38 -1.85 -12.95 -3.80
CA GLY A 38 -1.76 -12.50 -5.19
C GLY A 38 -0.92 -11.25 -5.41
N CYS A 39 -0.10 -10.85 -4.42
CA CYS A 39 0.91 -9.81 -4.62
C CYS A 39 2.14 -10.36 -5.35
N ASP A 40 2.66 -9.60 -6.31
CA ASP A 40 3.98 -9.81 -6.91
C ASP A 40 5.03 -8.88 -6.29
N GLY A 41 6.16 -9.43 -5.87
CA GLY A 41 7.26 -8.71 -5.25
C GLY A 41 8.00 -9.49 -4.15
N PRO A 42 8.90 -8.81 -3.40
CA PRO A 42 9.16 -7.36 -3.44
C PRO A 42 9.68 -6.84 -4.78
N THR A 43 9.18 -5.68 -5.21
CA THR A 43 9.53 -5.04 -6.50
C THR A 43 10.85 -4.27 -6.45
N THR A 44 11.21 -3.77 -5.27
CA THR A 44 12.49 -3.11 -5.00
C THR A 44 12.79 -3.15 -3.51
N TRP A 45 14.06 -3.08 -3.16
CA TRP A 45 14.55 -2.94 -1.78
C TRP A 45 15.20 -1.56 -1.53
N LYS A 46 15.21 -0.69 -2.55
CA LYS A 46 15.94 0.61 -2.51
C LYS A 46 15.40 1.58 -1.44
N GLU A 47 14.11 1.50 -1.14
CA GLU A 47 13.40 2.42 -0.24
C GLU A 47 13.62 2.10 1.25
N GLY A 48 14.42 1.08 1.59
CA GLY A 48 14.86 0.76 2.95
C GLY A 48 13.70 0.42 3.91
N ALA A 49 13.06 1.44 4.46
CA ALA A 49 11.90 1.35 5.37
C ALA A 49 10.62 0.87 4.67
N LEU A 50 10.53 0.99 3.35
CA LEU A 50 9.38 0.58 2.56
C LEU A 50 9.78 -0.58 1.63
N VAL A 51 8.99 -1.65 1.67
CA VAL A 51 9.15 -2.81 0.80
C VAL A 51 7.86 -2.99 -0.02
N PRO A 52 7.85 -2.51 -1.28
CA PRO A 52 6.66 -2.50 -2.11
C PRO A 52 6.47 -3.78 -2.94
N PHE A 53 5.22 -4.14 -3.12
CA PHE A 53 4.65 -5.21 -3.93
C PHE A 53 3.61 -4.60 -4.88
N THR A 54 3.25 -5.33 -5.92
CA THR A 54 2.13 -4.99 -6.81
C THR A 54 1.05 -6.06 -6.73
N MET A 55 -0.21 -5.68 -6.91
CA MET A 55 -1.32 -6.62 -7.03
C MET A 55 -2.24 -6.14 -8.15
N ALA A 56 -2.59 -7.02 -9.08
CA ALA A 56 -3.64 -6.74 -10.05
C ALA A 56 -5.00 -6.91 -9.37
N LEU A 57 -5.84 -5.87 -9.40
CA LEU A 57 -7.21 -5.94 -8.86
C LEU A 57 -8.24 -6.15 -9.96
N GLY A 58 -7.95 -5.66 -11.17
CA GLY A 58 -8.76 -5.86 -12.36
C GLY A 58 -7.99 -5.42 -13.62
N PRO A 59 -8.65 -5.36 -14.79
CA PRO A 59 -8.00 -5.03 -16.06
C PRO A 59 -7.37 -3.63 -16.09
N THR A 60 -8.03 -2.65 -15.44
CA THR A 60 -7.60 -1.25 -15.41
C THR A 60 -7.11 -0.80 -14.04
N ILE A 61 -7.21 -1.64 -13.00
CA ILE A 61 -6.88 -1.29 -11.62
C ILE A 61 -5.77 -2.16 -11.05
N LYS A 62 -4.77 -1.52 -10.45
CA LYS A 62 -3.69 -2.17 -9.70
C LYS A 62 -3.55 -1.53 -8.31
N ALA A 63 -3.00 -2.29 -7.37
CA ALA A 63 -2.57 -1.78 -6.08
C ALA A 63 -1.05 -1.88 -5.94
N SER A 64 -0.42 -0.83 -5.42
CA SER A 64 0.91 -0.90 -4.82
C SER A 64 0.76 -1.19 -3.34
N VAL A 65 1.04 -2.42 -2.91
CA VAL A 65 0.95 -2.83 -1.50
C VAL A 65 2.34 -2.76 -0.89
N GLY A 66 2.53 -2.08 0.23
CA GLY A 66 3.84 -1.87 0.84
C GLY A 66 3.85 -2.21 2.31
N LEU A 67 4.87 -2.95 2.73
CA LEU A 67 5.25 -3.08 4.14
C LEU A 67 6.11 -1.88 4.51
N SER A 68 5.73 -1.11 5.54
CA SER A 68 6.42 0.10 5.97
C SER A 68 6.84 -0.02 7.43
N ALA A 69 8.14 0.02 7.69
CA ALA A 69 8.68 0.14 9.04
C ALA A 69 8.30 1.51 9.62
N VAL A 70 7.86 1.52 10.88
CA VAL A 70 7.45 2.73 11.61
C VAL A 70 8.50 3.12 12.64
N SER A 71 8.94 2.15 13.44
CA SER A 71 10.05 2.28 14.37
C SER A 71 10.80 0.95 14.48
N ALA A 72 12.03 1.00 14.97
CA ALA A 72 12.77 -0.19 15.37
C ALA A 72 13.16 -0.04 16.84
N ASP A 73 12.90 -1.07 17.64
CA ASP A 73 13.26 -1.14 19.05
C ASP A 73 13.72 -2.56 19.40
N ASN A 74 14.78 -2.68 20.20
CA ASN A 74 15.37 -3.95 20.65
C ASN A 74 15.61 -4.98 19.51
N GLY A 75 15.97 -4.51 18.31
CA GLY A 75 16.24 -5.37 17.14
C GLY A 75 15.00 -5.79 16.34
N TYR A 76 13.79 -5.40 16.77
CA TYR A 76 12.55 -5.65 16.05
C TYR A 76 11.97 -4.37 15.45
N ALA A 77 11.39 -4.47 14.26
CA ALA A 77 10.67 -3.36 13.65
C ALA A 77 9.16 -3.43 13.95
N THR A 78 8.58 -2.32 14.39
CA THR A 78 7.14 -2.11 14.25
C THR A 78 6.84 -1.68 12.82
N PHE A 79 5.70 -2.10 12.30
CA PHE A 79 5.36 -1.84 10.91
C PHE A 79 3.86 -1.65 10.71
N SER A 80 3.53 -1.16 9.52
CA SER A 80 2.17 -1.14 8.98
C SER A 80 2.18 -1.57 7.51
N CYS A 81 1.00 -1.81 6.96
CA CYS A 81 0.79 -2.12 5.56
C CYS A 81 -0.05 -1.03 4.91
N ARG A 82 0.41 -0.54 3.75
CA ARG A 82 -0.27 0.50 2.97
C ARG A 82 -0.57 -0.03 1.57
N ALA A 83 -1.68 0.38 1.00
CA ALA A 83 -2.00 0.12 -0.40
C ALA A 83 -2.31 1.45 -1.09
N VAL A 84 -1.65 1.71 -2.21
CA VAL A 84 -2.01 2.81 -3.11
C VAL A 84 -2.70 2.21 -4.32
N ILE A 85 -3.98 2.53 -4.50
CA ILE A 85 -4.77 2.11 -5.65
C ILE A 85 -4.43 3.00 -6.83
N ARG A 86 -4.24 2.39 -7.99
CA ARG A 86 -3.84 3.05 -9.23
C ARG A 86 -4.76 2.64 -10.37
N SER A 87 -5.08 3.59 -11.25
CA SER A 87 -5.94 3.37 -12.42
C SER A 87 -5.20 3.66 -13.71
N LYS A 88 -5.33 2.73 -14.66
CA LYS A 88 -4.91 2.89 -16.06
C LYS A 88 -5.81 3.88 -16.78
N THR A 89 -7.12 3.80 -16.56
CA THR A 89 -8.10 4.72 -17.13
C THR A 89 -7.80 6.16 -16.72
N LEU A 90 -7.52 6.40 -15.43
CA LEU A 90 -7.14 7.74 -14.95
C LEU A 90 -5.84 8.23 -15.60
N HIS A 91 -4.89 7.33 -15.82
CA HIS A 91 -3.65 7.66 -16.53
C HIS A 91 -3.95 8.10 -17.96
N GLU A 92 -4.69 7.30 -18.73
CA GLU A 92 -5.00 7.55 -20.13
C GLU A 92 -5.78 8.86 -20.34
N VAL A 93 -6.67 9.24 -19.41
CA VAL A 93 -7.40 10.52 -19.46
C VAL A 93 -6.61 11.70 -18.89
N SER A 94 -5.56 11.44 -18.11
CA SER A 94 -4.68 12.47 -17.54
C SER A 94 -3.43 12.71 -18.37
N GLU A 95 -3.09 11.83 -19.31
CA GLU A 95 -1.96 12.04 -20.19
C GLU A 95 -2.19 13.31 -21.00
N PRO A 96 -1.29 14.30 -20.91
CA PRO A 96 -1.31 15.40 -21.85
C PRO A 96 -1.18 14.82 -23.26
N SER A 97 -1.89 15.39 -24.22
CA SER A 97 -1.75 15.07 -25.64
C SER A 97 -0.33 15.29 -26.19
N ASP A 98 0.56 15.85 -25.37
CA ASP A 98 1.95 16.14 -25.69
C ASP A 98 2.90 15.08 -25.08
N PRO A 99 3.51 14.21 -25.90
CA PRO A 99 4.43 13.16 -25.45
C PRO A 99 5.75 13.71 -24.89
N TRP A 100 6.06 15.00 -25.05
CA TRP A 100 7.29 15.61 -24.52
C TRP A 100 7.18 16.00 -23.03
N MET A 101 5.98 15.96 -22.45
CA MET A 101 5.70 16.31 -21.06
C MET A 101 5.72 15.11 -20.09
N SER A 102 5.98 13.90 -20.56
CA SER A 102 6.05 12.71 -19.70
C SER A 102 7.36 12.70 -18.90
N GLY A 103 7.35 13.31 -17.72
CA GLY A 103 8.43 13.15 -16.74
C GLY A 103 8.67 11.67 -16.40
N THR A 104 9.86 11.35 -15.87
CA THR A 104 10.28 10.01 -15.45
C THR A 104 9.29 9.38 -14.46
N LYS A 105 8.29 8.67 -14.98
CA LYS A 105 7.40 7.81 -14.19
C LYS A 105 8.19 6.57 -13.77
N SER A 106 7.98 6.09 -12.54
CA SER A 106 8.60 4.85 -12.08
C SER A 106 8.18 3.70 -13.00
N ALA A 107 9.15 3.00 -13.61
CA ALA A 107 8.91 1.90 -14.55
C ALA A 107 7.99 0.79 -13.98
N LEU A 108 7.95 0.63 -12.65
CA LEU A 108 7.08 -0.35 -11.98
C LEU A 108 5.59 -0.07 -12.12
N PHE A 109 5.21 1.19 -12.41
CA PHE A 109 3.81 1.63 -12.51
C PHE A 109 3.56 2.46 -13.77
N GLU A 110 4.38 2.26 -14.80
CA GLU A 110 4.17 2.86 -16.11
C GLU A 110 2.76 2.53 -16.63
N GLY A 111 2.06 3.53 -17.17
CA GLY A 111 0.67 3.39 -17.59
C GLY A 111 -0.38 3.49 -16.47
N PHE A 112 -0.02 3.76 -15.21
CA PHE A 112 -0.97 3.83 -14.10
C PHE A 112 -0.78 5.08 -13.23
N GLU A 113 -1.88 5.78 -12.94
CA GLU A 113 -1.89 6.98 -12.07
C GLU A 113 -2.38 6.61 -10.67
N PRO A 114 -1.72 7.06 -9.57
CA PRO A 114 -2.22 6.85 -8.22
C PRO A 114 -3.52 7.62 -7.96
N CYS A 115 -4.48 6.94 -7.32
CA CYS A 115 -5.83 7.46 -7.08
C CYS A 115 -6.07 7.73 -5.58
N ILE A 116 -6.00 6.68 -4.77
CA ILE A 116 -6.32 6.73 -3.33
C ILE A 116 -5.40 5.79 -2.55
N GLY A 117 -5.05 6.18 -1.32
CA GLY A 117 -4.22 5.40 -0.42
C GLY A 117 -5.00 4.89 0.79
N TYR A 118 -4.76 3.64 1.16
CA TYR A 118 -5.29 3.01 2.35
C TYR A 118 -4.15 2.53 3.26
N CYS A 119 -4.36 2.61 4.56
CA CYS A 119 -3.42 2.11 5.57
C CYS A 119 -4.16 1.11 6.45
N LEU A 120 -3.65 -0.11 6.57
CA LEU A 120 -4.31 -1.17 7.33
C LEU A 120 -4.49 -0.78 8.80
N SER A 121 -3.50 -0.11 9.39
CA SER A 121 -3.60 0.39 10.76
C SER A 121 -4.74 1.41 10.92
N HIS A 122 -5.00 2.26 9.92
CA HIS A 122 -6.13 3.19 9.97
C HIS A 122 -7.47 2.45 9.84
N LEU A 123 -7.57 1.47 8.95
CA LEU A 123 -8.79 0.66 8.81
C LEU A 123 -9.14 -0.05 10.13
N LYS A 124 -8.13 -0.63 10.79
CA LYS A 124 -8.29 -1.28 12.09
C LYS A 124 -8.65 -0.29 13.20
N TRP A 125 -8.06 0.91 13.19
CA TRP A 125 -8.39 1.95 14.15
C TRP A 125 -9.83 2.43 14.01
N CYS A 126 -10.36 2.52 12.78
CA CYS A 126 -11.76 2.86 12.55
C CYS A 126 -12.77 1.84 13.11
N GLU A 127 -12.34 0.62 13.46
CA GLU A 127 -13.21 -0.35 14.15
C GLU A 127 -13.21 -0.17 15.68
N ARG A 128 -12.22 0.54 16.23
CA ARG A 128 -11.99 0.73 17.66
C ARG A 128 -11.35 2.11 17.91
N GLU A 129 -12.17 3.14 17.95
CA GLU A 129 -11.73 4.55 18.07
C GLU A 129 -10.89 4.83 19.33
N ASP A 130 -11.05 4.01 20.37
CA ASP A 130 -10.33 4.08 21.65
C ASP A 130 -8.92 3.46 21.61
N SER A 131 -8.54 2.80 20.52
CA SER A 131 -7.27 2.07 20.44
C SER A 131 -6.08 2.96 20.04
N ILE A 132 -4.93 2.75 20.69
CA ILE A 132 -3.63 3.31 20.27
C ILE A 132 -3.32 2.80 18.85
N ASN A 133 -2.75 3.67 17.99
CA ASN A 133 -2.42 3.39 16.59
C ASN A 133 -1.94 1.93 16.39
N PRO A 134 -2.75 1.07 15.74
CA PRO A 134 -2.47 -0.35 15.71
C PRO A 134 -1.36 -0.63 14.69
N SER A 135 -0.12 -0.61 15.18
CA SER A 135 1.04 -1.18 14.49
C SER A 135 1.29 -2.60 14.99
N TRP A 136 1.98 -3.40 14.18
CA TRP A 136 2.37 -4.76 14.53
C TRP A 136 3.89 -4.82 14.65
N ALA A 137 4.41 -5.65 15.54
CA ALA A 137 5.85 -5.95 15.59
C ALA A 137 6.18 -7.11 14.65
N MET A 138 7.30 -7.01 13.92
CA MET A 138 7.87 -8.09 13.10
C MET A 138 8.48 -9.18 13.97
N THR A 139 7.63 -9.99 14.62
CA THR A 139 8.01 -11.07 15.55
C THR A 139 7.15 -12.32 15.28
N LEU A 140 7.73 -13.52 15.37
CA LEU A 140 7.00 -14.78 15.22
C LEU A 140 6.45 -15.36 16.53
N GLY A 141 7.01 -15.05 17.71
CA GLY A 141 6.39 -15.51 18.97
C GLY A 141 7.23 -15.67 20.23
N HIS A 142 8.45 -15.13 20.33
CA HIS A 142 9.27 -15.36 21.54
C HIS A 142 9.25 -14.27 22.62
N ASP A 143 8.69 -13.09 22.37
CA ASP A 143 8.57 -12.04 23.39
C ASP A 143 7.12 -11.56 23.58
N THR A 144 6.44 -12.26 24.49
CA THR A 144 5.22 -11.92 25.25
C THR A 144 3.89 -11.59 24.53
N ASN A 145 2.88 -12.39 24.89
CA ASN A 145 1.43 -12.14 24.91
C ASN A 145 0.61 -11.95 23.61
N LYS A 146 1.18 -11.71 22.42
CA LYS A 146 0.44 -11.81 21.13
C LYS A 146 1.33 -12.22 19.95
N PRO A 147 0.93 -13.18 19.09
CA PRO A 147 1.65 -13.51 17.85
C PRO A 147 1.43 -12.40 16.80
N ASN A 148 2.25 -11.35 16.85
CA ASN A 148 1.98 -10.07 16.18
C ASN A 148 1.91 -10.14 14.65
N ILE A 149 2.74 -10.96 13.99
CA ILE A 149 2.70 -11.08 12.52
C ILE A 149 1.52 -11.91 12.02
N HIS A 150 1.06 -12.89 12.80
CA HIS A 150 -0.16 -13.65 12.47
C HIS A 150 -1.42 -12.82 12.70
N VAL A 151 -1.43 -11.97 13.73
CA VAL A 151 -2.51 -10.99 13.93
C VAL A 151 -2.56 -10.00 12.76
N TRP A 152 -1.40 -9.53 12.28
CA TRP A 152 -1.34 -8.71 11.07
C TRP A 152 -1.94 -9.43 9.85
N ALA A 153 -1.56 -10.69 9.62
CA ALA A 153 -2.10 -11.47 8.50
C ALA A 153 -3.62 -11.62 8.60
N ALA A 154 -4.15 -11.93 9.79
CA ALA A 154 -5.59 -12.02 10.03
C ALA A 154 -6.31 -10.67 9.79
N ASP A 155 -5.72 -9.56 10.26
CA ASP A 155 -6.26 -8.22 10.00
C ASP A 155 -6.21 -7.87 8.49
N PHE A 156 -5.16 -8.28 7.79
CA PHE A 156 -5.04 -8.08 6.34
C PHE A 156 -6.14 -8.85 5.58
N GLU A 157 -6.38 -10.12 5.91
CA GLU A 157 -7.42 -10.94 5.30
C GLU A 157 -8.82 -10.40 5.60
N ARG A 158 -9.03 -9.92 6.83
CA ARG A 158 -10.34 -9.44 7.27
C ARG A 158 -10.68 -8.06 6.75
N LEU A 159 -9.72 -7.13 6.73
CA LEU A 159 -9.94 -5.72 6.42
C LEU A 159 -9.47 -5.34 5.03
N PHE A 160 -8.22 -5.70 4.68
CA PHE A 160 -7.63 -5.22 3.44
C PHE A 160 -8.11 -6.02 2.23
N THR A 161 -8.20 -7.34 2.36
CA THR A 161 -8.52 -8.21 1.23
C THR A 161 -9.91 -7.92 0.65
N PRO A 162 -10.99 -7.79 1.44
CA PRO A 162 -12.31 -7.42 0.90
C PRO A 162 -12.31 -6.03 0.26
N LEU A 163 -11.64 -5.07 0.89
CA LEU A 163 -11.48 -3.72 0.35
C LEU A 163 -10.80 -3.75 -1.03
N LEU A 164 -9.63 -4.37 -1.14
CA LEU A 164 -8.90 -4.48 -2.40
C LEU A 164 -9.71 -5.21 -3.47
N LYS A 165 -10.43 -6.29 -3.12
CA LYS A 165 -11.29 -7.02 -4.06
C LYS A 165 -12.48 -6.19 -4.55
N SER A 166 -13.09 -5.38 -3.68
CA SER A 166 -14.12 -4.42 -4.11
C SER A 166 -13.56 -3.35 -5.05
N LEU A 167 -12.24 -3.14 -5.02
CA LEU A 167 -11.41 -2.27 -5.84
C LEU A 167 -11.34 -2.57 -7.35
N ALA A 168 -11.95 -3.65 -7.83
CA ALA A 168 -11.57 -4.28 -9.10
C ALA A 168 -11.95 -3.51 -10.38
N THR A 169 -12.78 -2.47 -10.30
CA THR A 169 -13.31 -1.73 -11.46
C THR A 169 -13.16 -0.22 -11.30
N ASP A 170 -13.15 0.51 -12.42
CA ASP A 170 -13.11 1.98 -12.40
C ASP A 170 -14.37 2.57 -11.73
N SER A 171 -15.55 1.97 -11.91
CA SER A 171 -16.78 2.41 -11.23
C SER A 171 -16.67 2.26 -9.70
N ALA A 172 -16.19 1.11 -9.22
CA ALA A 172 -16.02 0.90 -7.77
C ALA A 172 -14.95 1.81 -7.17
N LEU A 173 -13.88 2.09 -7.94
CA LEU A 173 -12.85 3.06 -7.56
C LEU A 173 -13.43 4.48 -7.51
N GLU A 174 -14.21 4.89 -8.51
CA GLU A 174 -14.88 6.18 -8.56
C GLU A 174 -15.78 6.39 -7.33
N GLU A 175 -16.62 5.41 -7.01
CA GLU A 175 -17.47 5.46 -5.82
C GLU A 175 -16.66 5.57 -4.53
N ALA A 176 -15.56 4.82 -4.42
CA ALA A 176 -14.70 4.88 -3.24
C ALA A 176 -14.02 6.24 -3.10
N MET A 177 -13.57 6.84 -4.21
CA MET A 177 -13.02 8.20 -4.23
C MET A 177 -14.10 9.23 -3.87
N ALA A 178 -15.32 9.10 -4.39
CA ALA A 178 -16.43 9.98 -4.06
C ALA A 178 -16.79 9.92 -2.57
N ARG A 179 -16.86 8.71 -1.98
CA ARG A 179 -17.06 8.53 -0.54
C ARG A 179 -15.94 9.17 0.28
N ALA A 180 -14.69 9.07 -0.19
CA ALA A 180 -13.54 9.67 0.50
C ALA A 180 -13.57 11.21 0.45
N VAL A 181 -13.96 11.82 -0.67
CA VAL A 181 -14.13 13.28 -0.81
C VAL A 181 -15.24 13.80 0.12
N ALA A 182 -16.30 13.03 0.31
CA ALA A 182 -17.42 13.43 1.18
C ALA A 182 -17.11 13.35 2.68
N LYS A 183 -16.03 12.65 3.08
CA LYS A 183 -15.68 12.48 4.50
C LYS A 183 -14.87 13.66 5.01
N ALA A 184 -15.26 14.19 6.17
CA ALA A 184 -14.46 15.15 6.91
C ALA A 184 -13.16 14.49 7.41
N LYS A 185 -12.04 15.20 7.24
CA LYS A 185 -10.76 14.80 7.79
C LYS A 185 -10.79 14.86 9.33
N PRO A 186 -10.31 13.84 10.04
CA PRO A 186 -10.20 13.92 11.50
C PRO A 186 -9.28 15.06 11.96
N ALA A 187 -9.64 15.74 13.05
CA ALA A 187 -8.95 16.95 13.52
C ALA A 187 -7.45 16.75 13.86
N TRP A 188 -7.05 15.53 14.22
CA TRP A 188 -5.65 15.19 14.54
C TRP A 188 -4.78 14.98 13.29
N VAL A 189 -5.36 14.85 12.09
CA VAL A 189 -4.62 14.76 10.83
C VAL A 189 -4.25 16.16 10.34
N LYS A 190 -3.01 16.57 10.60
CA LYS A 190 -2.53 17.94 10.35
C LYS A 190 -2.36 18.30 8.88
N SER A 191 -2.06 17.34 8.01
CA SER A 191 -1.82 17.58 6.59
C SER A 191 -2.45 16.51 5.71
N ASP A 192 -2.87 16.93 4.53
CA ASP A 192 -3.33 16.01 3.49
C ASP A 192 -2.11 15.49 2.71
N SER A 193 -2.03 14.18 2.53
CA SER A 193 -1.05 13.65 1.58
C SER A 193 -1.36 14.18 0.18
N PRO A 194 -0.37 14.28 -0.74
CA PRO A 194 -0.62 14.66 -2.12
C PRO A 194 -1.71 13.83 -2.81
N TYR A 195 -1.96 12.59 -2.35
CA TYR A 195 -3.04 11.77 -2.85
C TYR A 195 -4.44 12.34 -2.54
N PHE A 196 -4.62 12.91 -1.34
CA PHE A 196 -5.88 13.49 -0.89
C PHE A 196 -6.09 14.91 -1.43
N VAL A 197 -5.03 15.73 -1.51
CA VAL A 197 -5.13 17.11 -2.03
C VAL A 197 -5.67 17.13 -3.47
N PHE A 198 -5.19 16.23 -4.33
CA PHE A 198 -5.64 16.15 -5.73
C PHE A 198 -6.82 15.18 -5.93
N LEU A 199 -7.39 14.62 -4.87
CA LEU A 199 -8.45 13.61 -4.97
C LEU A 199 -9.71 14.14 -5.71
N PRO A 200 -10.21 15.37 -5.45
CA PRO A 200 -11.36 15.89 -6.20
C PRO A 200 -11.09 16.02 -7.70
N GLN A 201 -9.89 16.46 -8.09
CA GLN A 201 -9.50 16.61 -9.49
C GLN A 201 -9.37 15.25 -10.18
N ARG A 202 -8.77 14.26 -9.50
CA ARG A 202 -8.68 12.88 -10.01
C ARG A 202 -10.05 12.25 -10.18
N LEU A 203 -10.96 12.47 -9.23
CA LEU A 203 -12.34 12.00 -9.32
C LEU A 203 -13.06 12.61 -10.54
N ALA A 204 -12.91 13.92 -10.74
CA ALA A 204 -13.52 14.60 -11.89
C ALA A 204 -13.00 14.06 -13.23
N ARG A 205 -11.69 13.78 -13.34
CA ARG A 205 -11.10 13.18 -14.54
C ARG A 205 -11.54 11.73 -14.77
N LEU A 206 -11.66 10.94 -13.70
CA LEU A 206 -12.14 9.57 -13.83
C LEU A 206 -13.60 9.54 -14.32
N LYS A 207 -14.42 10.51 -13.91
CA LYS A 207 -15.80 10.69 -14.39
C LYS A 207 -15.89 11.10 -15.85
N SER A 208 -14.91 11.83 -16.38
CA SER A 208 -14.91 12.24 -17.79
C SER A 208 -14.45 11.15 -18.76
N ARG A 209 -14.14 9.93 -18.29
CA ARG A 209 -13.67 8.81 -19.14
C ARG A 209 -14.65 8.44 -20.26
N ASP A 210 -15.95 8.69 -20.03
CA ASP A 210 -17.02 8.33 -20.96
C ASP A 210 -17.37 9.49 -21.92
N LEU A 211 -16.66 10.62 -21.85
CA LEU A 211 -16.86 11.76 -22.74
C LEU A 211 -15.98 11.63 -24.00
N PRO A 212 -16.50 12.02 -25.19
CA PRO A 212 -15.68 12.09 -26.39
C PRO A 212 -14.55 13.12 -26.19
N ARG A 213 -13.34 12.75 -26.62
CA ARG A 213 -12.12 13.58 -26.56
C ARG A 213 -12.12 14.67 -27.63
#